data_AF-A0A2A3N3H1-F1
#
_entry.id   AF-A0A2A3N3H1-F1
#
_cell.length_a   1.000
_cell.length_b   1.000
_cell.length_c   1.000
_cell.angle_alpha   90.00
_cell.angle_beta   90.00
_cell.angle_gamma   90.00
#
_symmetry.space_group_name_H-M   'P 1'
#
loop_
_entity.id
_entity.type
_entity.pdbx_description
1 polymer ?
#
loop_
_entity_poly.entity_id
_entity_poly.type
_entity_poly.pdbx_seq_one_letter_code
_entity_poly.pdbx_strand_id
1 'polypeptide(L)'
;MDLQQLIKNFPWRRFGTPYETNANIVKQSIVKILDGAATEKDYQNLIYSFESQAWLIKLSPWGMRFYLALLEEDKANKVILLRDMLTLFEAANYSSQSPQTKDFKATKGKVAKYEAYKEKLFNDTYDGTMDEEFLKLVKSLDRHYYHVAIMELLEANIPLLQSLNTSKNKTIAQRVTALIEAIKHPKIYPINQ
;
A
#
# COMPACT_ATOMS: atom_id res chain seq x y z
N MET A 1 4.18 12.66 -9.22
CA MET A 1 2.75 12.76 -8.81
C MET A 1 2.60 13.90 -7.81
N ASP A 2 1.54 14.72 -7.87
CA ASP A 2 1.28 15.72 -6.82
C ASP A 2 0.61 15.04 -5.62
N LEU A 3 1.41 14.75 -4.59
CA LEU A 3 0.95 14.05 -3.40
C LEU A 3 -0.01 14.90 -2.57
N GLN A 4 0.13 16.24 -2.54
CA GLN A 4 -0.79 17.11 -1.82
C GLN A 4 -2.17 17.10 -2.47
N GLN A 5 -2.22 17.20 -3.79
CA GLN A 5 -3.46 17.13 -4.56
C GLN A 5 -4.14 15.77 -4.38
N LEU A 6 -3.37 14.68 -4.42
CA LEU A 6 -3.88 13.34 -4.19
C LEU A 6 -4.50 13.21 -2.79
N ILE A 7 -3.80 13.65 -1.73
CA ILE A 7 -4.32 13.62 -0.35
C ILE A 7 -5.60 14.46 -0.23
N LYS A 8 -5.68 15.61 -0.91
CA LYS A 8 -6.84 16.49 -0.85
C LYS A 8 -8.07 15.84 -1.47
N ASN A 9 -7.90 15.22 -2.64
CA ASN A 9 -8.99 14.61 -3.41
C ASN A 9 -9.41 13.23 -2.92
N PHE A 10 -8.50 12.50 -2.25
CA PHE A 10 -8.76 11.13 -1.82
C PHE A 10 -10.00 11.05 -0.91
N PRO A 11 -10.93 10.12 -1.15
CA PRO A 11 -12.20 10.06 -0.42
C PRO A 11 -12.03 9.36 0.94
N TRP A 12 -11.23 9.93 1.85
CA TRP A 12 -10.85 9.34 3.15
C TRP A 12 -12.04 8.75 3.94
N ARG A 13 -13.17 9.47 3.99
CA ARG A 13 -14.39 9.02 4.69
C ARG A 13 -14.99 7.73 4.13
N ARG A 14 -14.76 7.41 2.86
CA ARG A 14 -15.27 6.19 2.21
C ARG A 14 -14.45 4.95 2.54
N PHE A 15 -13.24 5.16 3.06
CA PHE A 15 -12.34 4.11 3.48
C PHE A 15 -12.29 3.96 5.00
N GLY A 16 -12.90 4.85 5.79
CA GLY A 16 -13.06 4.68 7.24
C GLY A 16 -14.07 3.58 7.60
N THR A 17 -13.92 3.01 8.80
CA THR A 17 -14.99 2.22 9.44
C THR A 17 -16.00 3.18 10.10
N PRO A 18 -17.11 2.70 10.72
CA PRO A 18 -18.07 3.55 11.42
C PRO A 18 -17.44 4.47 12.48
N TYR A 19 -16.23 4.13 12.93
CA TYR A 19 -15.35 5.02 13.68
C TYR A 19 -14.44 5.74 12.68
N GLU A 20 -14.92 6.86 12.11
CA GLU A 20 -14.26 7.69 11.08
C GLU A 20 -12.81 8.12 11.42
N THR A 21 -12.38 7.88 12.66
CA THR A 21 -11.12 8.30 13.26
C THR A 21 -9.90 7.79 12.49
N ASN A 22 -9.89 6.55 12.01
CA ASN A 22 -8.65 5.93 11.50
C ASN A 22 -8.20 6.51 10.15
N ALA A 23 -9.10 6.72 9.18
CA ALA A 23 -8.72 7.28 7.88
C ALA A 23 -8.28 8.76 7.97
N ASN A 24 -8.90 9.54 8.86
CA ASN A 24 -8.48 10.92 9.10
C ASN A 24 -7.14 10.98 9.85
N ILE A 25 -6.88 10.06 10.78
CA ILE A 25 -5.57 9.94 11.44
C ILE A 25 -4.49 9.65 10.38
N VAL A 26 -4.73 8.71 9.46
CA VAL A 26 -3.81 8.42 8.34
C VAL A 26 -3.55 9.69 7.53
N LYS A 27 -4.60 10.39 7.11
CA LYS A 27 -4.48 11.65 6.37
C LYS A 27 -3.59 12.66 7.12
N GLN A 28 -3.86 12.89 8.40
CA GLN A 28 -3.12 13.84 9.22
C GLN A 28 -1.66 13.43 9.40
N SER A 29 -1.40 12.14 9.61
CA SER A 29 -0.03 11.62 9.71
C SER A 29 0.75 11.80 8.41
N ILE A 30 0.14 11.57 7.24
CA ILE A 30 0.80 11.85 5.95
C ILE A 30 1.10 13.35 5.80
N VAL A 31 0.14 14.24 6.11
CA VAL A 31 0.36 15.70 6.03
C VAL A 31 1.53 16.13 6.92
N LYS A 32 1.61 15.65 8.16
CA LYS A 32 2.74 15.97 9.05
C LYS A 32 4.08 15.48 8.51
N ILE A 33 4.12 14.36 7.79
CA ILE A 33 5.35 13.88 7.15
C ILE A 33 5.79 14.86 6.07
N LEU A 34 4.86 15.35 5.23
CA LEU A 34 5.14 16.35 4.21
C LEU A 34 5.58 17.69 4.81
N ASP A 35 5.04 18.05 5.97
CA ASP A 35 5.44 19.27 6.67
C ASP A 35 6.81 19.12 7.35
N GLY A 36 7.27 17.89 7.61
CA GLY A 36 8.50 17.60 8.35
C GLY A 36 8.31 17.66 9.87
N ALA A 37 7.06 17.63 10.33
CA ALA A 37 6.68 17.67 11.75
C ALA A 37 6.27 16.28 12.29
N ALA A 38 6.42 15.23 11.49
CA ALA A 38 6.02 13.89 11.86
C ALA A 38 6.89 13.31 12.98
N THR A 39 6.23 12.62 13.90
CA THR A 39 6.83 11.82 14.95
C THR A 39 6.80 10.33 14.58
N GLU A 40 7.51 9.48 15.32
CA GLU A 40 7.40 8.02 15.12
C GLU A 40 5.96 7.52 15.26
N LYS A 41 5.17 8.13 16.15
CA LYS A 41 3.74 7.81 16.31
C LYS A 41 2.94 8.04 15.03
N ASP A 42 3.28 9.07 14.25
CA ASP A 42 2.60 9.33 12.99
C ASP A 42 2.87 8.20 11.97
N TYR A 43 4.08 7.66 11.91
CA TYR A 43 4.37 6.46 11.10
C TYR A 43 3.70 5.21 11.64
N GLN A 44 3.68 5.01 12.97
CA GLN A 44 2.96 3.89 13.60
C GLN A 44 1.48 3.89 13.24
N ASN A 45 0.84 5.07 13.22
CA ASN A 45 -0.55 5.20 12.80
C ASN A 45 -0.77 4.73 11.35
N LEU A 46 0.20 4.98 10.45
CA LEU A 46 0.11 4.54 9.06
C LEU A 46 0.15 3.02 8.97
N ILE A 47 1.18 2.38 9.52
CA ILE A 47 1.32 0.92 9.44
C ILE A 47 0.18 0.19 10.18
N TYR A 48 -0.24 0.66 11.36
CA TYR A 48 -1.39 0.07 12.05
C TYR A 48 -2.68 0.18 11.24
N SER A 49 -2.82 1.23 10.45
CA SER A 49 -3.98 1.37 9.55
C SER A 49 -3.85 0.50 8.31
N PHE A 50 -2.66 0.33 7.75
CA PHE A 50 -2.45 -0.41 6.50
C PHE A 50 -2.30 -1.92 6.70
N GLU A 51 -1.75 -2.37 7.82
CA GLU A 51 -1.58 -3.80 8.13
C GLU A 51 -2.87 -4.43 8.68
N SER A 52 -3.72 -3.64 9.35
CA SER A 52 -4.84 -4.22 10.11
C SER A 52 -5.89 -4.88 9.21
N GLN A 53 -5.91 -6.22 9.26
CA GLN A 53 -6.85 -7.08 8.52
C GLN A 53 -8.33 -6.86 8.90
N ALA A 54 -8.61 -6.31 10.09
CA ALA A 54 -9.97 -6.14 10.58
C ALA A 54 -10.63 -4.83 10.12
N TRP A 55 -9.86 -3.80 9.75
CA TRP A 55 -10.42 -2.45 9.65
C TRP A 55 -10.26 -1.80 8.28
N LEU A 56 -9.19 -2.11 7.50
CA LEU A 56 -8.85 -1.26 6.34
C LEU A 56 -8.16 -1.99 5.16
N ILE A 57 -8.38 -3.29 4.96
CA ILE A 57 -7.76 -4.06 3.84
C ILE A 57 -7.93 -3.36 2.47
N LYS A 58 -9.03 -2.63 2.26
CA LYS A 58 -9.29 -1.89 1.02
C LYS A 58 -8.40 -0.65 0.86
N LEU A 59 -7.97 -0.04 1.96
CA LEU A 59 -7.08 1.12 1.96
C LEU A 59 -5.63 0.68 1.75
N SER A 60 -5.22 -0.51 2.18
CA SER A 60 -3.82 -0.94 2.19
C SER A 60 -3.08 -0.79 0.84
N PRO A 61 -3.67 -1.13 -0.33
CA PRO A 61 -2.99 -0.88 -1.61
C PRO A 61 -2.82 0.62 -1.91
N TRP A 62 -3.81 1.45 -1.55
CA TRP A 62 -3.66 2.91 -1.62
C TRP A 62 -2.63 3.43 -0.61
N GLY A 63 -2.57 2.82 0.57
CA GLY A 63 -1.53 3.05 1.58
C GLY A 63 -0.13 2.77 1.04
N MET A 64 0.03 1.67 0.30
CA MET A 64 1.27 1.36 -0.39
C MET A 64 1.62 2.41 -1.44
N ARG A 65 0.64 2.89 -2.20
CA ARG A 65 0.83 4.02 -3.12
C ARG A 65 1.27 5.30 -2.40
N PHE A 66 0.68 5.61 -1.24
CA PHE A 66 1.13 6.73 -0.41
C PHE A 66 2.57 6.53 0.08
N TYR A 67 2.96 5.32 0.48
CA TYR A 67 4.33 5.01 0.88
C TYR A 67 5.32 5.20 -0.26
N LEU A 68 5.00 4.72 -1.47
CA LEU A 68 5.83 4.93 -2.66
C LEU A 68 6.05 6.42 -2.93
N ALA A 69 4.98 7.23 -2.87
CA ALA A 69 5.08 8.67 -3.04
C ALA A 69 5.92 9.33 -1.93
N LEU A 70 5.73 8.91 -0.68
CA LEU A 70 6.50 9.43 0.46
C LEU A 70 7.99 9.05 0.39
N LEU A 71 8.37 7.99 -0.34
CA LEU A 71 9.78 7.69 -0.58
C LEU A 71 10.47 8.73 -1.47
N GLU A 72 9.73 9.51 -2.25
CA GLU A 72 10.28 10.60 -3.06
C GLU A 72 10.44 11.89 -2.24
N GLU A 73 9.80 11.99 -1.07
CA GLU A 73 9.80 13.19 -0.23
C GLU A 73 11.02 13.27 0.69
N ASP A 74 11.73 14.39 0.67
CA ASP A 74 12.97 14.59 1.44
C ASP A 74 12.77 14.51 2.95
N LYS A 75 11.65 15.07 3.43
CA LYS A 75 11.31 15.14 4.86
C LYS A 75 10.85 13.79 5.43
N ALA A 76 10.55 12.82 4.58
CA ALA A 76 10.07 11.53 5.03
C ALA A 76 11.19 10.65 5.58
N ASN A 77 10.92 10.00 6.72
CA ASN A 77 11.78 8.97 7.27
C ASN A 77 11.68 7.67 6.44
N LYS A 78 12.48 7.61 5.37
CA LYS A 78 12.58 6.48 4.45
C LYS A 78 12.94 5.16 5.16
N VAL A 79 13.69 5.21 6.28
CA VAL A 79 14.05 4.01 7.05
C VAL A 79 12.79 3.33 7.62
N ILE A 80 11.85 4.13 8.16
CA ILE A 80 10.59 3.61 8.69
C ILE A 80 9.68 3.16 7.55
N LEU A 81 9.53 3.96 6.49
CA LEU A 81 8.69 3.60 5.35
C LEU A 81 9.09 2.26 4.72
N LEU A 82 10.38 2.04 4.49
CA LEU A 82 10.88 0.79 3.92
C LEU A 82 10.67 -0.42 4.84
N ARG A 83 10.74 -0.23 6.17
CA ARG A 83 10.36 -1.27 7.14
C ARG A 83 8.90 -1.68 6.92
N ASP A 84 8.04 -0.68 6.91
CA ASP A 84 6.60 -0.87 6.91
C ASP A 84 6.13 -1.45 5.57
N MET A 85 6.76 -1.04 4.45
CA MET A 85 6.55 -1.62 3.13
C MET A 85 6.91 -3.11 3.09
N LEU A 86 8.03 -3.52 3.71
CA LEU A 86 8.40 -4.93 3.83
C LEU A 86 7.37 -5.72 4.66
N THR A 87 6.93 -5.18 5.80
CA THR A 87 5.87 -5.81 6.60
C THR A 87 4.58 -6.00 5.79
N LEU A 88 4.15 -4.98 5.04
CA LEU A 88 2.96 -5.07 4.19
C LEU A 88 3.13 -6.09 3.05
N PHE A 89 4.31 -6.15 2.45
CA PHE A 89 4.63 -7.14 1.43
C PHE A 89 4.54 -8.56 2.00
N GLU A 90 5.20 -8.83 3.13
CA GLU A 90 5.18 -10.16 3.78
C GLU A 90 3.77 -10.57 4.18
N ALA A 91 2.97 -9.65 4.73
CA ALA A 91 1.58 -9.90 5.06
C ALA A 91 0.73 -10.23 3.82
N ALA A 92 0.93 -9.50 2.71
CA ALA A 92 0.26 -9.77 1.44
C ALA A 92 0.69 -11.10 0.84
N ASN A 93 1.99 -11.41 0.85
CA ASN A 93 2.56 -12.67 0.35
C ASN A 93 2.09 -13.89 1.16
N TYR A 94 2.01 -13.76 2.49
CA TYR A 94 1.41 -14.81 3.32
C TYR A 94 -0.07 -15.01 2.98
N SER A 95 -0.83 -13.92 2.86
CA SER A 95 -2.28 -13.98 2.60
C SER A 95 -2.60 -14.54 1.21
N SER A 96 -1.77 -14.25 0.21
CA SER A 96 -1.90 -14.82 -1.15
C SER A 96 -1.62 -16.33 -1.20
N GLN A 97 -0.97 -16.87 -0.18
CA GLN A 97 -0.70 -18.30 -0.05
C GLN A 97 -1.69 -19.02 0.90
N SER A 98 -2.57 -18.29 1.59
CA SER A 98 -3.51 -18.88 2.56
C SER A 98 -4.48 -19.92 1.94
N PRO A 99 -4.99 -20.89 2.72
CA PRO A 99 -5.98 -21.86 2.23
C PRO A 99 -7.19 -21.19 1.56
N GLN A 100 -7.69 -20.09 2.12
CA GLN A 100 -8.82 -19.33 1.56
C GLN A 100 -8.49 -18.75 0.17
N THR A 101 -7.23 -18.42 -0.09
CA THR A 101 -6.79 -18.01 -1.43
C THR A 101 -6.70 -19.20 -2.39
N LYS A 102 -6.35 -20.41 -1.93
CA LYS A 102 -6.33 -21.61 -2.79
C LYS A 102 -7.72 -21.95 -3.34
N ASP A 103 -8.77 -21.63 -2.58
CA ASP A 103 -10.16 -21.81 -3.01
C ASP A 103 -10.67 -20.68 -3.92
N PHE A 104 -9.89 -19.61 -4.09
CA PHE A 104 -10.26 -18.49 -4.95
C PHE A 104 -10.25 -18.91 -6.43
N LYS A 105 -11.41 -18.77 -7.08
CA LYS A 105 -11.56 -19.00 -8.52
C LYS A 105 -11.67 -17.66 -9.26
N ALA A 106 -10.63 -17.34 -10.04
CA ALA A 106 -10.63 -16.17 -10.91
C ALA A 106 -11.58 -16.40 -12.09
N THR A 107 -12.76 -15.76 -12.05
CA THR A 107 -13.68 -15.73 -13.20
C THR A 107 -13.35 -14.54 -14.10
N LYS A 108 -13.78 -14.58 -15.37
CA LYS A 108 -13.59 -13.45 -16.31
C LYS A 108 -14.09 -12.12 -15.73
N GLY A 109 -15.24 -12.12 -15.06
CA GLY A 109 -15.81 -10.92 -14.44
C GLY A 109 -14.99 -10.42 -13.23
N LYS A 110 -14.43 -11.32 -12.42
CA LYS A 110 -13.56 -10.97 -11.30
C LYS A 110 -12.25 -10.35 -11.77
N VAL A 111 -11.65 -10.93 -12.81
CA VAL A 111 -10.43 -10.40 -13.45
C VAL A 111 -10.70 -9.01 -14.04
N ALA A 112 -11.81 -8.82 -14.78
CA ALA A 112 -12.15 -7.52 -15.35
C ALA A 112 -12.30 -6.41 -14.30
N LYS A 113 -12.92 -6.72 -13.15
CA LYS A 113 -12.99 -5.78 -12.02
C LYS A 113 -11.61 -5.44 -11.47
N TYR A 114 -10.71 -6.41 -11.40
CA TYR A 114 -9.35 -6.18 -10.94
C TYR A 114 -8.54 -5.33 -11.92
N GLU A 115 -8.66 -5.55 -13.23
CA GLU A 115 -8.00 -4.71 -14.23
C GLU A 115 -8.46 -3.24 -14.13
N ALA A 116 -9.77 -3.01 -14.05
CA ALA A 116 -10.30 -1.66 -13.86
C ALA A 116 -9.87 -1.03 -12.52
N TYR A 117 -9.68 -1.83 -11.46
CA TYR A 117 -9.07 -1.36 -10.22
C TYR A 117 -7.62 -0.89 -10.42
N LYS A 118 -6.81 -1.68 -11.14
CA LYS A 118 -5.40 -1.39 -11.41
C LYS A 118 -5.22 -0.15 -12.25
N GLU A 119 -6.07 0.08 -13.25
CA GLU A 119 -5.99 1.26 -14.12
C GLU A 119 -5.91 2.57 -13.33
N LYS A 120 -6.65 2.70 -12.21
CA LYS A 120 -6.50 3.85 -11.32
C LYS A 120 -5.34 3.69 -10.34
N LEU A 121 -5.17 2.53 -9.70
CA LEU A 121 -4.17 2.32 -8.66
C LEU A 121 -2.72 2.48 -9.18
N PHE A 122 -2.45 2.11 -10.42
CA PHE A 122 -1.12 2.14 -11.06
C PHE A 122 -0.91 3.36 -11.96
N ASN A 123 -1.91 4.23 -12.13
CA ASN A 123 -1.76 5.43 -12.94
C ASN A 123 -0.98 6.50 -12.17
N ASP A 124 0.27 6.79 -12.56
CA ASP A 124 1.17 7.76 -11.91
C ASP A 124 0.66 9.21 -11.90
N THR A 125 -0.28 9.53 -12.79
CA THR A 125 -0.92 10.85 -12.90
C THR A 125 -2.26 10.96 -12.18
N TYR A 126 -2.68 9.88 -11.50
CA TYR A 126 -3.92 9.87 -10.74
C TYR A 126 -3.93 10.93 -9.63
N ASP A 127 -5.00 11.72 -9.60
CA ASP A 127 -5.12 12.92 -8.77
C ASP A 127 -5.85 12.69 -7.44
N GLY A 128 -6.19 11.45 -7.10
CA GLY A 128 -6.92 11.09 -5.87
C GLY A 128 -8.44 10.99 -6.03
N THR A 129 -9.04 11.41 -7.14
CA THR A 129 -10.50 11.41 -7.31
C THR A 129 -11.08 10.01 -7.59
N MET A 130 -12.07 9.59 -6.80
CA MET A 130 -12.86 8.37 -7.05
C MET A 130 -14.34 8.71 -7.20
N ASP A 131 -14.88 8.43 -8.38
CA ASP A 131 -16.33 8.48 -8.60
C ASP A 131 -17.06 7.33 -7.89
N GLU A 132 -18.39 7.41 -7.87
CA GLU A 132 -19.22 6.42 -7.18
C GLU A 132 -19.13 5.02 -7.80
N GLU A 133 -18.89 4.91 -9.10
CA GLU A 133 -18.78 3.63 -9.80
C GLU A 133 -17.51 2.91 -9.37
N PHE A 134 -16.39 3.63 -9.33
CA PHE A 134 -15.12 3.11 -8.84
C PHE A 134 -15.21 2.74 -7.36
N LEU A 135 -15.88 3.55 -6.53
CA LEU A 135 -16.10 3.20 -5.12
C LEU A 135 -16.95 1.93 -4.96
N LYS A 136 -17.95 1.70 -5.82
CA LYS A 136 -18.71 0.44 -5.86
C LYS A 136 -17.82 -0.73 -6.28
N LEU A 137 -16.96 -0.52 -7.29
CA LEU A 137 -15.99 -1.51 -7.74
C LEU A 137 -15.07 -1.93 -6.60
N VAL A 138 -14.42 -0.98 -5.93
CA VAL A 138 -13.58 -1.22 -4.74
C VAL A 138 -14.39 -2.03 -3.72
N LYS A 139 -15.59 -1.59 -3.35
CA LYS A 139 -16.38 -2.31 -2.35
C LYS A 139 -16.67 -3.78 -2.69
N SER A 140 -16.80 -4.09 -3.97
CA SER A 140 -17.12 -5.42 -4.49
C SER A 140 -15.90 -6.28 -4.86
N LEU A 141 -14.68 -5.73 -4.78
CA LEU A 141 -13.46 -6.44 -5.14
C LEU A 141 -13.17 -7.54 -4.12
N ASP A 142 -12.91 -8.75 -4.62
CA ASP A 142 -12.53 -9.89 -3.77
C ASP A 142 -11.25 -9.58 -2.98
N ARG A 143 -11.22 -10.04 -1.72
CA ARG A 143 -10.10 -9.78 -0.80
C ARG A 143 -8.75 -10.18 -1.39
N HIS A 144 -8.72 -11.31 -2.09
CA HIS A 144 -7.54 -11.82 -2.78
C HIS A 144 -6.82 -10.74 -3.60
N TYR A 145 -7.56 -9.96 -4.38
CA TYR A 145 -6.99 -8.94 -5.26
C TYR A 145 -6.36 -7.75 -4.54
N TYR A 146 -6.75 -7.45 -3.29
CA TYR A 146 -6.03 -6.42 -2.52
C TYR A 146 -4.62 -6.86 -2.14
N HIS A 147 -4.43 -8.14 -1.81
CA HIS A 147 -3.11 -8.68 -1.53
C HIS A 147 -2.27 -8.76 -2.80
N VAL A 148 -2.85 -9.22 -3.91
CA VAL A 148 -2.19 -9.23 -5.22
C VAL A 148 -1.78 -7.81 -5.63
N ALA A 149 -2.66 -6.81 -5.47
CA ALA A 149 -2.35 -5.42 -5.80
C ALA A 149 -1.15 -4.87 -5.04
N ILE A 150 -0.98 -5.20 -3.76
CA ILE A 150 0.18 -4.74 -2.97
C ILE A 150 1.47 -5.32 -3.56
N MET A 151 1.49 -6.61 -3.88
CA MET A 151 2.65 -7.29 -4.45
C MET A 151 2.99 -6.75 -5.84
N GLU A 152 2.00 -6.68 -6.74
CA GLU A 152 2.17 -6.16 -8.10
C GLU A 152 2.60 -4.68 -8.10
N LEU A 153 2.06 -3.86 -7.20
CA LEU A 153 2.43 -2.44 -7.11
C LEU A 153 3.89 -2.25 -6.68
N LEU A 154 4.36 -3.04 -5.72
CA LEU A 154 5.76 -3.03 -5.29
C LEU A 154 6.69 -3.56 -6.39
N GLU A 155 6.30 -4.61 -7.09
CA GLU A 155 7.05 -5.16 -8.22
C GLU A 155 7.20 -4.13 -9.35
N ALA A 156 6.11 -3.47 -9.73
CA ALA A 156 6.11 -2.41 -10.73
C ALA A 156 7.02 -1.22 -10.34
N ASN A 157 7.23 -1.01 -9.04
CA ASN A 157 8.03 0.10 -8.51
C ASN A 157 9.45 -0.32 -8.06
N ILE A 158 9.93 -1.51 -8.44
CA ILE A 158 11.33 -1.90 -8.22
C ILE A 158 12.33 -0.85 -8.73
N PRO A 159 12.17 -0.20 -9.91
CA PRO A 159 13.11 0.84 -10.36
C PRO A 159 13.23 2.02 -9.38
N LEU A 160 12.11 2.49 -8.83
CA LEU A 160 12.09 3.52 -7.79
C LEU A 160 12.86 3.04 -6.55
N LEU A 161 12.58 1.84 -6.07
CA LEU A 161 13.28 1.26 -4.93
C LEU A 161 14.78 1.15 -5.18
N GLN A 162 15.20 0.67 -6.35
CA GLN A 162 16.61 0.52 -6.73
C GLN A 162 17.38 1.85 -6.70
N SER A 163 16.73 2.97 -7.04
CA SER A 163 17.35 4.30 -6.95
C SER A 163 17.81 4.65 -5.53
N LEU A 164 17.20 4.06 -4.50
CA LEU A 164 17.53 4.30 -3.10
C LEU A 164 18.73 3.46 -2.60
N ASN A 165 19.23 2.49 -3.38
CA ASN A 165 20.42 1.71 -3.02
C ASN A 165 21.70 2.56 -2.97
N THR A 166 21.74 3.67 -3.69
CA THR A 166 22.87 4.61 -3.67
C THR A 166 22.76 5.63 -2.54
N SER A 167 21.78 5.48 -1.63
CA SER A 167 21.63 6.37 -0.48
C SER A 167 22.88 6.34 0.41
N LYS A 168 23.33 7.53 0.84
CA LYS A 168 24.42 7.66 1.82
C LYS A 168 24.08 7.05 3.17
N ASN A 169 22.78 6.91 3.49
CA ASN A 169 22.32 6.23 4.68
C ASN A 169 22.34 4.71 4.45
N LYS A 170 23.31 4.01 5.05
CA LYS A 170 23.50 2.56 4.93
C LYS A 170 22.24 1.77 5.32
N THR A 171 21.47 2.24 6.30
CA THR A 171 20.24 1.56 6.72
C THR A 171 19.15 1.63 5.65
N ILE A 172 19.07 2.74 4.90
CA ILE A 172 18.16 2.85 3.75
C ILE A 172 18.55 1.81 2.69
N ALA A 173 19.82 1.80 2.27
CA ALA A 173 20.30 0.86 1.25
C ALA A 173 20.07 -0.62 1.64
N GLN A 174 20.33 -0.96 2.91
CA GLN A 174 20.08 -2.31 3.45
C GLN A 174 18.60 -2.70 3.39
N ARG A 175 17.69 -1.81 3.80
CA ARG A 175 16.25 -2.07 3.80
C ARG A 175 15.67 -2.17 2.40
N VAL A 176 16.13 -1.32 1.48
CA VAL A 176 15.78 -1.40 0.05
C VAL A 176 16.20 -2.75 -0.52
N THR A 177 17.45 -3.16 -0.26
CA THR A 177 17.97 -4.45 -0.73
C THR A 177 17.11 -5.60 -0.20
N ALA A 178 16.81 -5.60 1.10
CA ALA A 178 15.96 -6.63 1.71
C ALA A 178 14.53 -6.64 1.12
N LEU A 179 13.93 -5.48 0.88
CA LEU A 179 12.60 -5.38 0.27
C LEU A 179 12.59 -5.89 -1.17
N ILE A 180 13.57 -5.48 -2.00
CA ILE A 180 13.69 -5.96 -3.38
C ILE A 180 13.92 -7.47 -3.41
N GLU A 181 14.75 -8.00 -2.52
CA GLU A 181 15.00 -9.43 -2.41
C GLU A 181 13.72 -10.18 -2.06
N ALA A 182 12.95 -9.69 -1.08
CA ALA A 182 11.66 -10.27 -0.72
C ALA A 182 10.67 -10.25 -1.89
N ILE A 183 10.64 -9.18 -2.70
CA ILE A 183 9.77 -9.08 -3.89
C ILE A 183 10.19 -10.09 -4.96
N LYS A 184 11.49 -10.21 -5.27
CA LYS A 184 12.01 -11.11 -6.31
C LYS A 184 11.98 -12.57 -5.90
N HIS A 185 12.13 -12.84 -4.61
CA HIS A 185 12.17 -14.17 -4.04
C HIS A 185 11.16 -14.28 -2.87
N PRO A 186 9.84 -14.22 -3.16
CA PRO A 186 8.83 -14.25 -2.11
C PRO A 186 8.93 -15.52 -1.27
N LYS A 187 8.91 -15.36 0.05
CA LYS A 187 8.94 -16.48 0.99
C LYS A 187 7.77 -17.44 0.72
N ILE A 188 8.06 -18.73 0.65
CA ILE A 188 7.05 -19.78 0.60
C ILE A 188 6.71 -20.18 2.04
N TYR A 189 5.43 -20.11 2.40
CA TYR A 189 4.97 -20.47 3.74
C TYR A 189 4.45 -21.92 3.76
N PRO A 190 4.84 -22.73 4.76
CA PRO A 190 4.26 -24.05 4.94
C PRO A 190 2.79 -23.87 5.35
N ILE A 191 1.88 -24.21 4.45
CA ILE A 191 0.45 -24.18 4.72
C ILE A 191 0.09 -25.57 5.22
N ASN A 192 0.03 -25.74 6.54
CA ASN A 192 -0.52 -26.96 7.12
C ASN A 192 -1.98 -27.05 6.67
N GLN A 193 -2.29 -28.12 5.93
CA GLN A 193 -3.64 -28.45 5.45
C GLN A 193 -4.52 -28.90 6.61
#